data_AF-A0A925VCN1-F1
#
_entry.id   AF-A0A925VCN1-F1
#
_cell.length_a   1.000
_cell.length_b   1.000
_cell.length_c   1.000
_cell.angle_alpha   90.00
_cell.angle_beta   90.00
_cell.angle_gamma   90.00
#
_symmetry.space_group_name_H-M   'P 1'
#
loop_
_entity.id
_entity.type
_entity.pdbx_description
1 polymer ?
#
loop_
_entity_poly.entity_id
_entity_poly.type
_entity_poly.pdbx_seq_one_letter_code
_entity_poly.pdbx_strand_id
1 'polypeptide(L)'
;MGERPEDEPRAAARQQDDEREREANAAATLAGRTVGLLVQFRRSAGLPGATWSLPVLMISGIASIIYLLSFWLDIATASGHRQGNEGVTFLALFDTILDQDVDQARNTLGGLGEVMAAVLGLALTVSSIIVQLAATRFTPHITALFFRARTNLVILGFFVTSSIYVLWVNFSLGDHYLPHWGVLFSMLLMTASLLLLFPYFAYVFNFLDPETIVGRIMYDGLAAATPLRGRAGLATDTRQMRAVEAVEHLANIGLNALQQKDKGIASEAVDALCEYGIRYGETKAAMRQEWHRIASWNRQSPDFVSLSDDAVDDLRKRGTWLEWKIMRQYQMLFGEGLGQIKDTCYLIAIDTRRLGEAAGRRGDVHALDLAIKFFNTYLRATLNASDIRTAYNILHQYRQLAEFVLTHSREIASDVERREGLEHRALQIARFMRYYSAVAYQRGLAFVTEVIAHDVCALCQLAFIQRSRAHDEFLSVFLAVDEHAETKEQEKSLRGVRRAQTKLATTYLMHGAEHHARRIQRDMADEPLDRLRSIWQELESLESREFWEVNDRGTNFDYLSPEQKNRLETFFGWFEGLEPIASIRARMTTSALLPEPSRPAAAK
;
A
#
# COMPACT_ATOMS: atom_id res chain seq x y z
N MET A 1 25.66 -10.98 -61.02
CA MET A 1 25.77 -9.80 -60.13
C MET A 1 24.47 -9.79 -59.33
N GLY A 2 24.36 -10.23 -58.09
CA GLY A 2 25.31 -10.16 -56.98
C GLY A 2 24.85 -9.07 -56.01
N GLU A 3 23.60 -9.12 -55.53
CA GLU A 3 23.06 -8.17 -54.54
C GLU A 3 23.47 -8.63 -53.13
N ARG A 4 24.16 -7.72 -52.42
CA ARG A 4 24.68 -7.92 -51.07
C ARG A 4 23.60 -7.67 -50.02
N PRO A 5 23.59 -8.41 -48.90
CA PRO A 5 22.81 -8.10 -47.71
C PRO A 5 23.66 -7.25 -46.75
N GLU A 6 23.38 -5.95 -46.61
CA GLU A 6 24.14 -5.08 -45.67
C GLU A 6 23.27 -4.34 -44.62
N ASP A 7 21.94 -4.46 -44.60
CA ASP A 7 21.09 -3.66 -43.69
C ASP A 7 20.51 -4.39 -42.46
N GLU A 8 20.55 -5.72 -42.37
CA GLU A 8 20.04 -6.46 -41.20
C GLU A 8 20.85 -6.27 -39.88
N PRO A 9 22.20 -6.19 -39.87
CA PRO A 9 22.93 -6.15 -38.59
C PRO A 9 22.79 -4.80 -37.87
N ARG A 10 22.37 -3.73 -38.55
CA ARG A 10 22.20 -2.39 -37.95
C ARG A 10 20.86 -2.24 -37.23
N ALA A 11 19.80 -2.92 -37.69
CA ALA A 11 18.49 -2.89 -37.06
C ALA A 11 18.48 -3.73 -35.76
N ALA A 12 19.12 -4.90 -35.79
CA ALA A 12 19.26 -5.77 -34.62
C ALA A 12 20.15 -5.14 -33.52
N ALA A 13 21.22 -4.45 -33.92
CA ALA A 13 22.08 -3.72 -32.98
C ALA A 13 21.34 -2.56 -32.29
N ARG A 14 20.49 -1.82 -33.02
CA ARG A 14 19.68 -0.73 -32.44
C ARG A 14 18.60 -1.25 -31.48
N GLN A 15 17.97 -2.38 -31.78
CA GLN A 15 17.00 -3.00 -30.86
C GLN A 15 17.67 -3.50 -29.58
N GLN A 16 18.87 -4.07 -29.67
CA GLN A 16 19.63 -4.48 -28.48
C GLN A 16 20.11 -3.32 -27.64
N ASP A 17 20.50 -2.20 -28.25
CA ASP A 17 20.88 -0.99 -27.51
C ASP A 17 19.66 -0.33 -26.84
N ASP A 18 18.50 -0.28 -27.51
CA ASP A 18 17.25 0.23 -26.91
C ASP A 18 16.75 -0.66 -25.75
N GLU A 19 16.88 -2.00 -25.87
CA GLU A 19 16.54 -2.92 -24.78
C GLU A 19 17.50 -2.77 -23.60
N ARG A 20 18.80 -2.62 -23.86
CA ARG A 20 19.80 -2.37 -22.81
C ARG A 20 19.60 -1.04 -22.12
N GLU A 21 19.23 0.01 -22.84
CA GLU A 21 18.90 1.31 -22.23
C GLU A 21 17.61 1.24 -21.40
N ARG A 22 16.61 0.46 -21.82
CA ARG A 22 15.37 0.24 -21.03
C ARG A 22 15.63 -0.58 -19.78
N GLU A 23 16.45 -1.62 -19.87
CA GLU A 23 16.87 -2.42 -18.70
C GLU A 23 17.75 -1.61 -17.76
N ALA A 24 18.67 -0.79 -18.29
CA ALA A 24 19.51 0.11 -17.49
C ALA A 24 18.66 1.19 -16.80
N ASN A 25 17.66 1.76 -17.48
CA ASN A 25 16.75 2.74 -16.88
C ASN A 25 15.78 2.09 -15.87
N ALA A 26 15.28 0.89 -16.12
CA ALA A 26 14.46 0.14 -15.17
C ALA A 26 15.27 -0.24 -13.92
N ALA A 27 16.50 -0.72 -14.11
CA ALA A 27 17.44 -1.03 -13.03
C ALA A 27 17.87 0.24 -12.28
N ALA A 28 18.08 1.38 -12.95
CA ALA A 28 18.37 2.66 -12.32
C ALA A 28 17.17 3.25 -11.58
N THR A 29 15.94 2.97 -12.02
CA THR A 29 14.70 3.39 -11.33
C THR A 29 14.42 2.51 -10.11
N LEU A 30 14.69 1.20 -10.20
CA LEU A 30 14.65 0.26 -9.07
C LEU A 30 15.79 0.53 -8.06
N ALA A 31 17.00 0.80 -8.54
CA ALA A 31 18.14 1.20 -7.71
C ALA A 31 17.89 2.59 -7.09
N GLY A 32 17.33 3.54 -7.83
CA GLY A 32 16.96 4.86 -7.32
C GLY A 32 15.83 4.82 -6.30
N ARG A 33 14.88 3.89 -6.44
CA ARG A 33 13.81 3.65 -5.45
C ARG A 33 14.28 2.86 -4.24
N THR A 34 15.18 1.89 -4.39
CA THR A 34 15.76 1.13 -3.27
C THR A 34 16.80 1.96 -2.51
N VAL A 35 17.58 2.78 -3.19
CA VAL A 35 18.46 3.80 -2.60
C VAL A 35 17.62 4.94 -2.02
N GLY A 36 16.53 5.35 -2.66
CA GLY A 36 15.55 6.30 -2.10
C GLY A 36 14.92 5.77 -0.81
N LEU A 37 14.48 4.52 -0.79
CA LEU A 37 13.99 3.82 0.39
C LEU A 37 15.08 3.65 1.45
N LEU A 38 16.32 3.29 1.08
CA LEU A 38 17.45 3.18 2.00
C LEU A 38 17.94 4.54 2.53
N VAL A 39 17.80 5.62 1.77
CA VAL A 39 18.12 7.00 2.18
C VAL A 39 17.00 7.56 3.06
N GLN A 40 15.74 7.19 2.80
CA GLN A 40 14.60 7.48 3.65
C GLN A 40 14.66 6.64 4.94
N PHE A 41 15.09 5.38 4.86
CA PHE A 41 15.40 4.51 6.00
C PHE A 41 16.63 4.98 6.78
N ARG A 42 17.65 5.55 6.12
CA ARG A 42 18.82 6.12 6.81
C ARG A 42 18.50 7.46 7.46
N ARG A 43 17.47 8.18 6.98
CA ARG A 43 16.90 9.35 7.66
C ARG A 43 16.00 8.98 8.84
N SER A 44 15.32 7.81 8.82
CA SER A 44 14.46 7.35 9.92
C SER A 44 15.12 6.36 10.91
N ALA A 45 16.22 5.71 10.53
CA ALA A 45 17.01 4.81 11.38
C ALA A 45 18.27 5.49 11.97
N GLY A 46 18.47 6.78 11.72
CA GLY A 46 19.39 7.58 12.52
C GLY A 46 18.80 7.73 13.92
N LEU A 47 19.50 7.27 14.95
CA LEU A 47 19.22 7.66 16.33
C LEU A 47 18.89 9.17 16.37
N PRO A 48 17.71 9.60 16.86
CA PRO A 48 17.31 11.01 16.89
C PRO A 48 18.25 11.90 17.72
N GLY A 49 19.21 11.29 18.43
CA GLY A 49 20.27 12.02 19.13
C GLY A 49 21.11 12.91 18.22
N ALA A 50 21.19 12.66 16.91
CA ALA A 50 22.00 13.48 16.00
C ALA A 50 21.33 14.77 15.51
N THR A 51 20.00 14.85 15.45
CA THR A 51 19.28 16.04 14.96
C THR A 51 18.93 17.04 16.08
N TRP A 52 18.75 16.55 17.31
CA TRP A 52 18.36 17.38 18.46
C TRP A 52 19.47 17.66 19.48
N SER A 53 20.61 16.96 19.42
CA SER A 53 21.81 17.37 20.17
C SER A 53 22.24 18.79 19.80
N LEU A 54 22.05 19.20 18.54
CA LEU A 54 22.45 20.52 18.07
C LEU A 54 21.64 21.66 18.73
N PRO A 55 20.29 21.69 18.75
CA PRO A 55 19.52 22.66 19.54
C PRO A 55 19.82 22.66 21.04
N VAL A 56 19.99 21.48 21.66
CA VAL A 56 20.32 21.38 23.10
C VAL A 56 21.71 21.97 23.38
N LEU A 57 22.70 21.62 22.56
CA LEU A 57 24.05 22.18 22.63
C LEU A 57 24.05 23.67 22.29
N MET A 58 23.17 24.14 21.41
CA MET A 58 23.02 25.57 21.11
C MET A 58 22.39 26.31 22.28
N ILE A 59 21.32 25.81 22.90
CA ILE A 59 20.69 26.47 24.06
C ILE A 59 21.65 26.46 25.25
N SER A 60 22.25 25.31 25.55
CA SER A 60 23.27 25.19 26.59
C SER A 60 24.49 26.06 26.29
N GLY A 61 24.91 26.11 25.03
CA GLY A 61 26.04 26.91 24.57
C GLY A 61 25.75 28.41 24.67
N ILE A 62 24.58 28.86 24.23
CA ILE A 62 24.13 30.26 24.34
C ILE A 62 24.03 30.66 25.81
N ALA A 63 23.40 29.84 26.66
CA ALA A 63 23.33 30.10 28.10
C ALA A 63 24.72 30.19 28.74
N SER A 64 25.62 29.27 28.36
CA SER A 64 27.01 29.27 28.83
C SER A 64 27.78 30.50 28.34
N ILE A 65 27.59 30.91 27.09
CA ILE A 65 28.21 32.11 26.50
C ILE A 65 27.70 33.36 27.20
N ILE A 66 26.39 33.48 27.42
CA ILE A 66 25.78 34.61 28.15
C ILE A 66 26.33 34.67 29.57
N TYR A 67 26.43 33.52 30.26
CA TYR A 67 27.01 33.45 31.60
C TYR A 67 28.49 33.85 31.62
N LEU A 68 29.30 33.30 30.71
CA LEU A 68 30.72 33.63 30.60
C LEU A 68 30.94 35.11 30.22
N LEU A 69 30.09 35.67 29.35
CA LEU A 69 30.14 37.06 28.96
C LEU A 69 29.72 37.98 30.11
N SER A 70 28.68 37.61 30.87
CA SER A 70 28.29 38.31 32.11
C SER A 70 29.43 38.30 33.11
N PHE A 71 30.02 37.13 33.36
CA PHE A 71 31.15 36.97 34.27
C PHE A 71 32.36 37.80 33.84
N TRP A 72 32.68 37.81 32.55
CA TRP A 72 33.77 38.62 32.02
C TRP A 72 33.48 40.12 32.10
N LEU A 73 32.22 40.52 31.90
CA LEU A 73 31.77 41.90 32.04
C LEU A 73 31.78 42.36 33.50
N ASP A 74 31.47 41.46 34.44
CA ASP A 74 31.62 41.70 35.87
C ASP A 74 33.10 41.88 36.24
N ILE A 75 34.02 41.07 35.71
CA ILE A 75 35.47 41.29 35.89
C ILE A 75 35.88 42.66 35.34
N ALA A 76 35.45 42.99 34.11
CA ALA A 76 35.84 44.22 33.42
C ALA A 76 35.26 45.50 34.06
N THR A 77 34.09 45.41 34.69
CA THR A 77 33.43 46.54 35.37
C THR A 77 33.82 46.63 36.85
N ALA A 78 34.09 45.50 37.51
CA ALA A 78 34.57 45.46 38.90
C ALA A 78 35.97 46.07 39.07
N SER A 79 36.79 46.10 38.01
CA SER A 79 38.06 46.84 38.00
C SER A 79 37.92 48.36 38.25
N GLY A 80 36.71 48.91 38.22
CA GLY A 80 36.47 50.33 38.50
C GLY A 80 36.17 50.70 39.96
N HIS A 81 35.81 49.76 40.85
CA HIS A 81 35.15 50.12 42.14
C HIS A 81 35.47 49.22 43.35
N ARG A 82 36.71 48.75 43.59
CA ARG A 82 37.09 48.20 44.92
C ARG A 82 38.59 48.17 45.22
N GLN A 83 38.94 48.74 46.38
CA GLN A 83 40.21 48.56 47.11
C GLN A 83 40.14 47.24 47.88
N GLY A 84 40.82 46.20 47.41
CA GLY A 84 40.92 44.90 48.09
C GLY A 84 41.44 43.83 47.13
N ASN A 85 42.61 43.27 47.45
CA ASN A 85 43.45 42.50 46.55
C ASN A 85 43.03 41.01 46.45
N GLU A 86 41.84 40.73 45.92
CA GLU A 86 41.48 39.39 45.44
C GLU A 86 40.93 39.52 44.02
N GLY A 87 41.77 39.22 43.03
CA GLY A 87 41.33 39.18 41.65
C GLY A 87 40.22 38.14 41.50
N VAL A 88 39.11 38.52 40.87
CA VAL A 88 38.03 37.61 40.48
C VAL A 88 38.63 36.55 39.55
N THR A 89 39.01 35.41 40.13
CA THR A 89 39.68 34.30 39.47
C THR A 89 38.70 33.14 39.35
N PHE A 90 38.85 32.25 38.37
CA PHE A 90 38.00 31.04 38.24
C PHE A 90 37.91 30.22 39.54
N LEU A 91 38.97 30.23 40.35
CA LEU A 91 39.01 29.59 41.67
C LEU A 91 38.09 30.28 42.69
N ALA A 92 38.03 31.61 42.70
CA ALA A 92 37.13 32.36 43.59
C ALA A 92 35.65 32.14 43.26
N LEU A 93 35.32 31.93 41.97
CA LEU A 93 33.96 31.59 41.56
C LEU A 93 33.58 30.16 42.00
N PHE A 94 34.53 29.22 41.95
CA PHE A 94 34.33 27.86 42.43
C PHE A 94 34.14 27.83 43.96
N ASP A 95 34.96 28.60 44.69
CA ASP A 95 34.80 28.78 46.14
C ASP A 95 33.47 29.45 46.49
N THR A 96 33.02 30.46 45.73
CA THR A 96 31.72 31.13 45.98
C THR A 96 30.51 30.22 45.72
N ILE A 97 30.61 29.28 44.77
CA ILE A 97 29.54 28.30 44.51
C ILE A 97 29.51 27.22 45.61
N LEU A 98 30.65 26.88 46.19
CA LEU A 98 30.79 25.85 47.23
C LEU A 98 30.54 26.38 48.65
N ASP A 99 30.89 27.63 48.92
CA ASP A 99 30.79 28.29 50.23
C ASP A 99 29.56 29.22 50.25
N GLN A 100 28.37 28.61 50.21
CA GLN A 100 27.10 29.34 50.33
C GLN A 100 26.72 29.55 51.80
N ASP A 101 26.09 30.68 52.13
CA ASP A 101 25.49 30.87 53.44
C ASP A 101 24.18 30.05 53.59
N VAL A 102 23.80 29.69 54.82
CA VAL A 102 22.61 28.88 55.13
C VAL A 102 21.33 29.51 54.55
N ASP A 103 21.22 30.83 54.60
CA ASP A 103 20.08 31.56 54.04
C ASP A 103 20.07 31.55 52.50
N GLN A 104 21.24 31.61 51.86
CA GLN A 104 21.36 31.51 50.40
C GLN A 104 21.03 30.10 49.91
N ALA A 105 21.50 29.07 50.62
CA ALA A 105 21.21 27.68 50.30
C ALA A 105 19.71 27.35 50.48
N ARG A 106 19.08 27.84 51.56
CA ARG A 106 17.62 27.71 51.79
C ARG A 106 16.80 28.36 50.68
N ASN A 107 17.12 29.61 50.33
CA ASN A 107 16.42 30.32 49.25
C ASN A 107 16.63 29.64 47.89
N THR A 108 17.85 29.20 47.59
CA THR A 108 18.18 28.52 46.34
C THR A 108 17.47 27.18 46.24
N LEU A 109 17.56 26.32 47.26
CA LEU A 109 16.90 25.00 47.26
C LEU A 109 15.38 25.11 47.26
N GLY A 110 14.81 26.10 47.94
CA GLY A 110 13.38 26.40 47.88
C GLY A 110 12.91 26.73 46.47
N GLY A 111 13.58 27.67 45.80
CA GLY A 111 13.27 28.04 44.41
C GLY A 111 13.53 26.90 43.42
N LEU A 112 14.60 26.12 43.62
CA LEU A 112 14.89 24.93 42.81
C LEU A 112 13.80 23.86 42.98
N GLY A 113 13.31 23.65 44.20
CA GLY A 113 12.22 22.72 44.47
C GLY A 113 10.95 23.08 43.71
N GLU A 114 10.57 24.37 43.71
CA GLU A 114 9.39 24.87 43.00
C GLU A 114 9.52 24.71 41.48
N VAL A 115 10.66 25.11 40.90
CA VAL A 115 10.89 24.97 39.45
C VAL A 115 10.94 23.49 39.05
N MET A 116 11.51 22.62 39.86
CA MET A 116 11.60 21.19 39.53
C MET A 116 10.21 20.55 39.55
N ALA A 117 9.39 20.89 40.55
CA ALA A 117 7.99 20.46 40.61
C ALA A 117 7.19 20.99 39.39
N ALA A 118 7.44 22.23 38.96
CA ALA A 118 6.81 22.80 37.77
C ALA A 118 7.25 22.07 36.49
N VAL A 119 8.54 21.75 36.33
CA VAL A 119 9.05 20.98 35.17
C VAL A 119 8.47 19.58 35.13
N LEU A 120 8.38 18.88 36.27
CA LEU A 120 7.72 17.58 36.36
C LEU A 120 6.24 17.69 35.99
N GLY A 121 5.53 18.69 36.54
CA GLY A 121 4.12 18.95 36.22
C GLY A 121 3.90 19.24 34.73
N LEU A 122 4.77 20.04 34.12
CA LEU A 122 4.75 20.34 32.70
C LEU A 122 5.04 19.08 31.86
N ALA A 123 6.03 18.28 32.23
CA ALA A 123 6.35 17.04 31.54
C ALA A 123 5.18 16.05 31.57
N LEU A 124 4.51 15.90 32.72
CA LEU A 124 3.35 15.04 32.88
C LEU A 124 2.12 15.55 32.11
N THR A 125 1.81 16.84 32.21
CA THR A 125 0.63 17.42 31.55
C THR A 125 0.76 17.39 30.04
N VAL A 126 1.90 17.82 29.48
CA VAL A 126 2.13 17.80 28.03
C VAL A 126 2.15 16.37 27.52
N SER A 127 2.89 15.45 28.15
CA SER A 127 2.90 14.05 27.71
C SER A 127 1.52 13.38 27.80
N SER A 128 0.75 13.66 28.86
CA SER A 128 -0.62 13.16 28.99
C SER A 128 -1.54 13.69 27.89
N ILE A 129 -1.47 14.99 27.56
CA ILE A 129 -2.28 15.58 26.48
C ILE A 129 -1.94 14.96 25.13
N ILE A 130 -0.66 14.83 24.80
CA ILE A 130 -0.26 14.27 23.49
C ILE A 130 -0.68 12.79 23.40
N VAL A 131 -0.50 12.02 24.48
CA VAL A 131 -0.95 10.61 24.53
C VAL A 131 -2.46 10.50 24.41
N GLN A 132 -3.24 11.38 25.06
CA GLN A 132 -4.70 11.39 24.94
C GLN A 132 -5.14 11.73 23.52
N LEU A 133 -4.51 12.72 22.89
CA LEU A 133 -4.80 13.11 21.50
C LEU A 133 -4.49 11.96 20.53
N ALA A 134 -3.36 11.29 20.71
CA ALA A 134 -2.99 10.10 19.93
C ALA A 134 -3.93 8.91 20.20
N ALA A 135 -4.28 8.65 21.45
CA ALA A 135 -5.19 7.56 21.83
C ALA A 135 -6.59 7.74 21.21
N THR A 136 -7.06 8.98 21.15
CA THR A 136 -8.34 9.35 20.52
C THR A 136 -8.25 9.24 18.99
N ARG A 137 -7.11 9.63 18.40
CA ARG A 137 -6.89 9.59 16.95
C ARG A 137 -6.69 8.16 16.43
N PHE A 138 -5.93 7.32 17.13
CA PHE A 138 -5.50 6.03 16.62
C PHE A 138 -6.11 4.85 17.36
N THR A 139 -5.82 4.70 18.66
CA THR A 139 -6.33 3.62 19.50
C THR A 139 -5.88 3.78 20.96
N PRO A 140 -6.70 3.37 21.95
CA PRO A 140 -6.32 3.42 23.36
C PRO A 140 -5.05 2.65 23.75
N HIS A 141 -4.64 1.66 22.94
CA HIS A 141 -3.42 0.87 23.16
C HIS A 141 -2.14 1.73 23.19
N ILE A 142 -2.14 2.89 22.53
CA ILE A 142 -0.99 3.81 22.54
C ILE A 142 -0.63 4.25 23.95
N THR A 143 -1.63 4.47 24.82
CA THR A 143 -1.40 4.80 26.22
C THR A 143 -0.62 3.70 26.93
N ALA A 144 -0.98 2.43 26.69
CA ALA A 144 -0.26 1.30 27.27
C ALA A 144 1.17 1.18 26.72
N LEU A 145 1.37 1.43 25.42
CA LEU A 145 2.70 1.46 24.80
C LEU A 145 3.57 2.57 25.39
N PHE A 146 3.01 3.75 25.64
CA PHE A 146 3.70 4.88 26.24
C PHE A 146 4.27 4.53 27.62
N PHE A 147 3.47 3.91 28.49
CA PHE A 147 3.92 3.51 29.83
C PHE A 147 4.84 2.29 29.83
N ARG A 148 4.80 1.44 28.80
CA ARG A 148 5.74 0.31 28.65
C ARG A 148 7.09 0.72 28.06
N ALA A 149 7.17 1.89 27.42
CA ALA A 149 8.39 2.35 26.79
C ALA A 149 9.47 2.66 27.85
N ARG A 150 10.60 1.96 27.76
CA ARG A 150 11.72 2.12 28.71
C ARG A 150 12.22 3.56 28.79
N THR A 151 12.30 4.25 27.66
CA THR A 151 12.74 5.65 27.61
C THR A 151 11.82 6.58 28.39
N ASN A 152 10.50 6.41 28.29
CA ASN A 152 9.54 7.20 29.06
C ASN A 152 9.67 6.94 30.55
N LEU A 153 9.77 5.66 30.96
CA LEU A 153 9.95 5.29 32.36
C LEU A 153 11.24 5.85 32.95
N VAL A 154 12.35 5.80 32.20
CA VAL A 154 13.66 6.31 32.64
C VAL A 154 13.63 7.84 32.78
N ILE A 155 13.08 8.55 31.81
CA ILE A 155 13.04 10.02 31.82
C ILE A 155 12.06 10.56 32.87
N LEU A 156 10.84 10.02 32.93
CA LEU A 156 9.88 10.39 33.97
C LEU A 156 10.39 10.00 35.36
N GLY A 157 11.00 8.82 35.49
CA GLY A 157 11.65 8.38 36.72
C GLY A 157 12.79 9.31 37.14
N PHE A 158 13.57 9.82 36.19
CA PHE A 158 14.61 10.83 36.44
C PHE A 158 14.01 12.13 37.01
N PHE A 159 12.96 12.69 36.39
CA PHE A 159 12.30 13.90 36.90
C PHE A 159 11.70 13.72 38.30
N VAL A 160 11.08 12.57 38.57
CA VAL A 160 10.52 12.27 39.89
C VAL A 160 11.64 12.13 40.93
N THR A 161 12.70 11.38 40.59
CA THR A 161 13.83 11.15 41.51
C THR A 161 14.60 12.44 41.79
N SER A 162 14.83 13.28 40.78
CA SER A 162 15.49 14.59 40.96
C SER A 162 14.67 15.53 41.85
N SER A 163 13.34 15.56 41.67
CA SER A 163 12.42 16.34 42.51
C SER A 163 12.46 15.89 43.98
N ILE A 164 12.39 14.58 44.23
CA ILE A 164 12.46 14.02 45.58
C ILE A 164 13.83 14.30 46.22
N TYR A 165 14.92 14.19 45.45
CA TYR A 165 16.27 14.49 45.91
C TYR A 165 16.41 15.94 46.37
N VAL A 166 15.98 16.92 45.55
CA VAL A 166 16.03 18.35 45.91
C VAL A 166 15.22 18.62 47.19
N LEU A 167 14.05 18.00 47.32
CA LEU A 167 13.22 18.10 48.51
C LEU A 167 13.90 17.54 49.76
N TRP A 168 14.57 16.39 49.65
CA TRP A 168 15.32 15.78 50.76
C TRP A 168 16.54 16.60 51.17
N VAL A 169 17.28 17.15 50.20
CA VAL A 169 18.39 18.07 50.49
C VAL A 169 17.86 19.30 51.20
N ASN A 170 16.71 19.85 50.77
CA ASN A 170 16.07 20.98 51.43
C ASN A 170 15.67 20.67 52.88
N PHE A 171 15.12 19.48 53.16
CA PHE A 171 14.82 19.06 54.54
C PHE A 171 16.06 18.77 55.39
N SER A 172 17.21 18.51 54.76
CA SER A 172 18.46 18.25 55.47
C SER A 172 19.16 19.52 55.94
N LEU A 173 18.69 20.71 55.55
CA LEU A 173 19.26 21.99 55.94
C LEU A 173 18.97 22.28 57.43
N GLY A 174 20.02 22.43 58.24
CA GLY A 174 19.92 22.85 59.64
C GLY A 174 20.99 23.88 59.99
N ASP A 175 20.82 24.57 61.12
CA ASP A 175 21.71 25.66 61.55
C ASP A 175 23.15 25.19 61.84
N HIS A 176 23.39 23.87 61.88
CA HIS A 176 24.68 23.24 62.10
C HIS A 176 25.15 22.32 60.95
N TYR A 177 24.32 22.09 59.93
CA TYR A 177 24.64 21.17 58.83
C TYR A 177 24.21 21.76 57.49
N LEU A 178 25.21 22.11 56.68
CA LEU A 178 25.04 22.64 55.34
C LEU A 178 25.58 21.63 54.29
N PRO A 179 24.71 20.95 53.52
CA PRO A 179 25.14 19.96 52.55
C PRO A 179 25.60 20.63 51.24
N HIS A 180 26.84 21.16 51.20
CA HIS A 180 27.39 21.85 50.02
C HIS A 180 27.29 21.01 48.73
N TRP A 181 27.66 19.72 48.81
CA TRP A 181 27.50 18.79 47.70
C TRP A 181 26.04 18.54 47.33
N GLY A 182 25.15 18.53 48.32
CA GLY A 182 23.71 18.39 48.10
C GLY A 182 23.14 19.54 47.28
N VAL A 183 23.54 20.78 47.61
CA VAL A 183 23.16 21.99 46.87
C VAL A 183 23.73 21.95 45.44
N LEU A 184 25.01 21.64 45.28
CA LEU A 184 25.65 21.55 43.96
C LEU A 184 24.97 20.50 43.06
N PHE A 185 24.75 19.28 43.59
CA PHE A 185 24.05 18.24 42.84
C PHE A 185 22.60 18.63 42.52
N SER A 186 21.93 19.38 43.41
CA SER A 186 20.58 19.90 43.14
C SER A 186 20.57 20.91 41.98
N MET A 187 21.57 21.80 41.91
CA MET A 187 21.73 22.71 40.78
C MET A 187 22.01 21.94 39.48
N LEU A 188 22.90 20.95 39.51
CA LEU A 188 23.20 20.12 38.33
C LEU A 188 21.98 19.33 37.84
N LEU A 189 21.24 18.72 38.77
CA LEU A 189 20.00 17.98 38.44
C LEU A 189 18.93 18.90 37.87
N MET A 190 18.84 20.15 38.34
CA MET A 190 17.95 21.16 37.78
C MET A 190 18.32 21.49 36.33
N THR A 191 19.59 21.84 36.09
CA THR A 191 20.06 22.16 34.74
C THR A 191 19.83 20.97 33.79
N ALA A 192 20.13 19.75 34.23
CA ALA A 192 19.85 18.54 33.46
C ALA A 192 18.35 18.35 33.19
N SER A 193 17.49 18.61 34.17
CA SER A 193 16.04 18.45 34.02
C SER A 193 15.45 19.44 33.01
N LEU A 194 15.88 20.71 33.06
CA LEU A 194 15.46 21.72 32.07
C LEU A 194 15.95 21.38 30.67
N LEU A 195 17.23 20.98 30.52
CA LEU A 195 17.79 20.62 29.23
C LEU A 195 17.15 19.36 28.61
N LEU A 196 16.74 18.39 29.44
CA LEU A 196 16.17 17.13 29.01
C LEU A 196 14.68 17.22 28.66
N LEU A 197 13.97 18.23 29.17
CA LEU A 197 12.54 18.46 28.91
C LEU A 197 12.21 18.53 27.42
N PHE A 198 12.98 19.33 26.66
CA PHE A 198 12.68 19.55 25.25
C PHE A 198 13.00 18.31 24.37
N PRO A 199 14.16 17.64 24.51
CA PRO A 199 14.41 16.33 23.88
C PRO A 199 13.35 15.28 24.23
N TYR A 200 12.85 15.30 25.47
CA TYR A 200 11.79 14.40 25.89
C TYR A 200 10.50 14.67 25.12
N PHE A 201 10.05 15.91 24.98
CA PHE A 201 8.87 16.22 24.17
C PHE A 201 9.04 15.83 22.71
N ALA A 202 10.20 16.11 22.11
CA ALA A 202 10.49 15.68 20.74
C ALA A 202 10.44 14.14 20.61
N TYR A 203 10.99 13.41 21.57
CA TYR A 203 10.88 11.95 21.63
C TYR A 203 9.42 11.51 21.72
N VAL A 204 8.61 12.14 22.59
CA VAL A 204 7.18 11.79 22.73
C VAL A 204 6.41 12.06 21.44
N PHE A 205 6.68 13.18 20.74
CA PHE A 205 6.06 13.46 19.45
C PHE A 205 6.43 12.43 18.38
N ASN A 206 7.72 12.08 18.26
CA ASN A 206 8.16 11.07 17.29
C ASN A 206 7.66 9.66 17.67
N PHE A 207 7.63 9.33 18.96
CA PHE A 207 7.04 8.08 19.45
C PHE A 207 5.56 7.96 19.08
N LEU A 208 4.85 9.09 19.01
CA LEU A 208 3.44 9.15 18.67
C LEU A 208 3.17 9.39 17.18
N ASP A 209 4.22 9.47 16.36
CA ASP A 209 4.10 9.58 14.90
C ASP A 209 3.48 8.30 14.33
N PRO A 210 2.35 8.39 13.61
CA PRO A 210 1.65 7.22 13.06
C PRO A 210 2.58 6.25 12.34
N GLU A 211 3.52 6.77 11.54
CA GLU A 211 4.38 5.93 10.73
C GLU A 211 5.28 5.02 11.58
N THR A 212 5.78 5.59 12.67
CA THR A 212 6.65 4.88 13.60
C THR A 212 5.88 3.86 14.43
N ILE A 213 4.62 4.17 14.80
CA ILE A 213 3.77 3.24 15.56
C ILE A 213 3.36 2.06 14.69
N VAL A 214 2.85 2.32 13.49
CA VAL A 214 2.36 1.30 12.55
C VAL A 214 3.50 0.33 12.21
N GLY A 215 4.66 0.87 11.83
CA GLY A 215 5.85 0.07 11.57
C GLY A 215 6.27 -0.78 12.78
N ARG A 216 6.30 -0.20 14.00
CA ARG A 216 6.68 -0.95 15.20
C ARG A 216 5.73 -2.10 15.51
N ILE A 217 4.41 -1.87 15.46
CA ILE A 217 3.41 -2.91 15.71
C ILE A 217 3.57 -4.04 14.68
N MET A 218 3.79 -3.69 13.42
CA MET A 218 4.05 -4.66 12.36
C MET A 218 5.31 -5.50 12.65
N TYR A 219 6.45 -4.87 12.95
CA TYR A 219 7.71 -5.57 13.22
C TYR A 219 7.63 -6.47 14.46
N ASP A 220 7.04 -5.98 15.55
CA ASP A 220 6.89 -6.76 16.79
C ASP A 220 6.00 -8.00 16.59
N GLY A 221 4.89 -7.83 15.86
CA GLY A 221 4.01 -8.93 15.49
C GLY A 221 4.66 -9.92 14.53
N LEU A 222 5.46 -9.44 13.57
CA LEU A 222 6.16 -10.28 12.62
C LEU A 222 7.26 -11.08 13.30
N ALA A 223 7.99 -10.48 14.25
CA ALA A 223 8.97 -11.18 15.07
C ALA A 223 8.35 -12.36 15.84
N ALA A 224 7.08 -12.23 16.26
CA ALA A 224 6.35 -13.33 16.87
C ALA A 224 5.98 -14.43 15.86
N ALA A 225 5.78 -14.07 14.59
CA ALA A 225 5.40 -14.95 13.49
C ALA A 225 6.59 -15.50 12.65
N THR A 226 7.85 -15.31 13.07
CA THR A 226 9.03 -15.86 12.38
C THR A 226 9.61 -17.12 13.04
N PRO A 227 10.26 -18.02 12.31
CA PRO A 227 10.85 -19.24 12.88
C PRO A 227 11.92 -18.93 13.94
N LEU A 228 11.75 -19.46 15.17
CA LEU A 228 12.73 -19.36 16.25
C LEU A 228 13.40 -20.72 16.49
N ARG A 229 14.73 -20.73 16.71
CA ARG A 229 15.53 -21.93 17.02
C ARG A 229 15.81 -22.05 18.53
N GLY A 230 15.92 -23.28 19.03
CA GLY A 230 16.35 -23.59 20.41
C GLY A 230 15.26 -23.60 21.49
N ARG A 231 15.67 -23.59 22.77
CA ARG A 231 14.80 -23.51 23.97
C ARG A 231 14.10 -22.15 24.16
N ALA A 232 14.36 -21.19 23.27
CA ALA A 232 13.78 -19.85 23.26
C ALA A 232 12.37 -19.79 22.65
N GLY A 233 11.78 -20.93 22.29
CA GLY A 233 10.38 -21.00 21.86
C GLY A 233 9.46 -20.71 23.04
N LEU A 234 9.06 -19.45 23.21
CA LEU A 234 7.79 -19.11 23.85
C LEU A 234 6.70 -20.09 23.36
N ALA A 235 5.78 -20.46 24.23
CA ALA A 235 4.66 -21.33 23.84
C ALA A 235 4.02 -20.81 22.54
N THR A 236 3.83 -21.71 21.57
CA THR A 236 3.30 -21.39 20.23
C THR A 236 2.06 -20.50 20.33
N ASP A 237 1.18 -20.80 21.29
CA ASP A 237 -0.04 -20.04 21.56
C ASP A 237 0.23 -18.56 21.95
N THR A 238 1.23 -18.27 22.79
CA THR A 238 1.61 -16.90 23.16
C THR A 238 2.14 -16.13 21.95
N ARG A 239 2.87 -16.80 21.06
CA ARG A 239 3.38 -16.20 19.84
C ARG A 239 2.27 -15.92 18.83
N GLN A 240 1.34 -16.87 18.66
CA GLN A 240 0.14 -16.67 17.85
C GLN A 240 -0.68 -15.49 18.37
N MET A 241 -0.85 -15.37 19.69
CA MET A 241 -1.57 -14.25 20.31
C MET A 241 -0.92 -12.90 19.96
N ARG A 242 0.40 -12.76 20.09
CA ARG A 242 1.11 -11.54 19.70
C ARG A 242 1.00 -11.21 18.21
N ALA A 243 1.06 -12.23 17.35
CA ALA A 243 0.90 -12.05 15.91
C ALA A 243 -0.53 -11.58 15.55
N VAL A 244 -1.54 -12.19 16.19
CA VAL A 244 -2.95 -11.83 16.06
C VAL A 244 -3.22 -10.41 16.55
N GLU A 245 -2.74 -10.04 17.74
CA GLU A 245 -2.88 -8.70 18.31
C GLU A 245 -2.29 -7.63 17.40
N ALA A 246 -1.11 -7.88 16.81
CA ALA A 246 -0.50 -6.94 15.88
C ALA A 246 -1.37 -6.71 14.63
N VAL A 247 -1.88 -7.79 14.03
CA VAL A 247 -2.77 -7.70 12.86
C VAL A 247 -4.06 -6.95 13.20
N GLU A 248 -4.66 -7.21 14.37
CA GLU A 248 -5.87 -6.53 14.83
C GLU A 248 -5.60 -5.05 15.15
N HIS A 249 -4.47 -4.72 15.77
CA HIS A 249 -4.11 -3.33 16.04
C HIS A 249 -3.88 -2.53 14.76
N LEU A 250 -3.19 -3.10 13.77
CA LEU A 250 -3.03 -2.47 12.46
C LEU A 250 -4.38 -2.22 11.79
N ALA A 251 -5.27 -3.21 11.80
CA ALA A 251 -6.61 -3.07 11.25
C ALA A 251 -7.45 -2.00 11.99
N ASN A 252 -7.39 -1.96 13.33
CA ASN A 252 -8.10 -0.97 14.13
C ASN A 252 -7.59 0.46 13.89
N ILE A 253 -6.26 0.63 13.72
CA ILE A 253 -5.68 1.92 13.32
C ILE A 253 -6.23 2.34 11.96
N GLY A 254 -6.23 1.42 10.98
CA GLY A 254 -6.81 1.65 9.66
C GLY A 254 -8.30 2.03 9.72
N LEU A 255 -9.08 1.33 10.55
CA LEU A 255 -10.52 1.56 10.71
C LEU A 255 -10.80 2.95 11.32
N ASN A 256 -10.09 3.31 12.39
CA ASN A 256 -10.25 4.61 13.02
C ASN A 256 -9.80 5.76 12.10
N ALA A 257 -8.72 5.54 11.33
CA ALA A 257 -8.28 6.49 10.32
C ALA A 257 -9.32 6.69 9.21
N LEU A 258 -9.96 5.61 8.74
CA LEU A 258 -11.07 5.70 7.78
C LEU A 258 -12.26 6.49 8.32
N GLN A 259 -12.66 6.24 9.56
CA GLN A 259 -13.76 6.97 10.21
C GLN A 259 -13.45 8.45 10.38
N GLN A 260 -12.18 8.79 10.64
CA GLN A 260 -11.70 10.18 10.73
C GLN A 260 -11.34 10.79 9.36
N LYS A 261 -11.52 10.03 8.27
CA LYS A 261 -11.20 10.42 6.89
C LYS A 261 -9.72 10.75 6.65
N ASP A 262 -8.83 10.21 7.46
CA ASP A 262 -7.39 10.34 7.28
C ASP A 262 -6.87 9.25 6.32
N LYS A 263 -6.75 9.63 5.05
CA LYS A 263 -6.28 8.71 4.00
C LYS A 263 -4.84 8.26 4.20
N GLY A 264 -3.99 9.11 4.80
CA GLY A 264 -2.57 8.81 4.96
C GLY A 264 -2.36 7.64 5.90
N ILE A 265 -2.90 7.76 7.12
CA ILE A 265 -2.79 6.71 8.14
C ILE A 265 -3.52 5.43 7.71
N ALA A 266 -4.70 5.57 7.09
CA ALA A 266 -5.46 4.41 6.62
C ALA A 266 -4.66 3.63 5.56
N SER A 267 -4.00 4.33 4.64
CA SER A 267 -3.17 3.70 3.62
C SER A 267 -1.96 3.01 4.24
N GLU A 268 -1.30 3.67 5.18
CA GLU A 268 -0.13 3.11 5.86
C GLU A 268 -0.45 1.84 6.66
N ALA A 269 -1.58 1.81 7.37
CA ALA A 269 -2.03 0.61 8.08
C ALA A 269 -2.32 -0.56 7.11
N VAL A 270 -2.90 -0.27 5.95
CA VAL A 270 -3.20 -1.25 4.91
C VAL A 270 -1.91 -1.79 4.27
N ASP A 271 -0.96 -0.90 3.93
CA ASP A 271 0.37 -1.27 3.41
C ASP A 271 1.17 -2.09 4.44
N ALA A 272 1.11 -1.74 5.73
CA ALA A 272 1.77 -2.50 6.79
C ALA A 272 1.20 -3.92 6.96
N LEU A 273 -0.12 -4.11 6.81
CA LEU A 273 -0.74 -5.43 6.76
C LEU A 273 -0.26 -6.24 5.53
N CYS A 274 -0.05 -5.57 4.39
CA CYS A 274 0.47 -6.19 3.18
C CYS A 274 1.90 -6.67 3.39
N GLU A 275 2.77 -5.79 3.89
CA GLU A 275 4.16 -6.10 4.20
C GLU A 275 4.28 -7.22 5.23
N TYR A 276 3.45 -7.18 6.28
CA TYR A 276 3.35 -8.26 7.28
C TYR A 276 3.05 -9.61 6.60
N GLY A 277 2.01 -9.66 5.76
CA GLY A 277 1.57 -10.89 5.10
C GLY A 277 2.60 -11.44 4.12
N ILE A 278 3.28 -10.58 3.37
CA ILE A 278 4.35 -10.97 2.45
C ILE A 278 5.53 -11.57 3.22
N ARG A 279 6.06 -10.84 4.22
CA ARG A 279 7.23 -11.28 5.01
C ARG A 279 6.93 -12.54 5.84
N TYR A 280 5.71 -12.66 6.38
CA TYR A 280 5.29 -13.90 7.02
C TYR A 280 5.29 -15.07 6.03
N GLY A 281 4.72 -14.88 4.84
CA GLY A 281 4.66 -15.89 3.78
C GLY A 281 6.05 -16.41 3.36
N GLU A 282 7.08 -15.57 3.39
CA GLU A 282 8.48 -15.96 3.09
C GLU A 282 9.07 -16.92 4.13
N THR A 283 8.63 -16.82 5.39
CA THR A 283 9.18 -17.62 6.50
C THR A 283 8.27 -18.77 6.93
N LYS A 284 7.02 -18.77 6.47
CA LYS A 284 5.97 -19.77 6.76
C LYS A 284 6.43 -21.21 6.58
N ALA A 285 7.13 -21.54 5.50
CA ALA A 285 7.55 -22.91 5.19
C ALA A 285 8.52 -23.49 6.24
N ALA A 286 9.21 -22.65 7.00
CA ALA A 286 10.12 -23.05 8.06
C ALA A 286 9.47 -23.13 9.45
N MET A 287 8.16 -22.87 9.55
CA MET A 287 7.42 -22.91 10.81
C MET A 287 7.15 -24.36 11.26
N ARG A 288 7.03 -24.56 12.58
CA ARG A 288 6.64 -25.86 13.14
C ARG A 288 5.17 -26.14 12.84
N GLN A 289 4.80 -27.42 12.67
CA GLN A 289 3.40 -27.80 12.41
C GLN A 289 2.41 -27.29 13.45
N GLU A 290 2.82 -27.20 14.72
CA GLU A 290 2.00 -26.63 15.81
C GLU A 290 1.56 -25.19 15.53
N TRP A 291 2.35 -24.40 14.80
CA TRP A 291 2.00 -23.03 14.42
C TRP A 291 0.76 -22.95 13.54
N HIS A 292 0.49 -23.99 12.75
CA HIS A 292 -0.66 -24.02 11.86
C HIS A 292 -1.94 -24.51 12.54
N ARG A 293 -1.84 -24.95 13.81
CA ARG A 293 -3.02 -25.26 14.62
C ARG A 293 -3.70 -23.96 15.05
N ILE A 294 -5.01 -23.88 14.85
CA ILE A 294 -5.82 -22.79 15.38
C ILE A 294 -6.12 -23.12 16.85
N ALA A 295 -5.56 -22.36 17.78
CA ALA A 295 -5.78 -22.56 19.21
C ALA A 295 -7.24 -22.29 19.61
N SER A 296 -7.70 -22.91 20.70
CA SER A 296 -9.10 -22.81 21.17
C SER A 296 -9.54 -21.37 21.47
N TRP A 297 -8.64 -20.55 22.03
CA TRP A 297 -8.91 -19.13 22.26
C TRP A 297 -9.13 -18.36 20.94
N ASN A 298 -8.36 -18.68 19.90
CA ASN A 298 -8.47 -18.02 18.60
C ASN A 298 -9.73 -18.50 17.85
N ARG A 299 -10.13 -19.76 18.05
CA ARG A 299 -11.39 -20.32 17.52
C ARG A 299 -12.63 -19.57 18.01
N GLN A 300 -12.58 -18.99 19.22
CA GLN A 300 -13.67 -18.20 19.79
C GLN A 300 -13.71 -16.75 19.28
N SER A 301 -12.67 -16.30 18.56
CA SER A 301 -12.63 -14.93 18.03
C SER A 301 -13.63 -14.74 16.87
N PRO A 302 -14.11 -13.51 16.62
CA PRO A 302 -15.09 -13.23 15.57
C PRO A 302 -14.68 -13.71 14.16
N ASP A 303 -13.38 -13.71 13.88
CA ASP A 303 -12.81 -14.12 12.58
C ASP A 303 -12.93 -15.62 12.30
N PHE A 304 -13.03 -16.43 13.36
CA PHE A 304 -13.05 -17.88 13.26
C PHE A 304 -14.33 -18.50 13.80
N VAL A 305 -15.01 -17.91 14.78
CA VAL A 305 -16.17 -18.51 15.47
C VAL A 305 -17.32 -18.89 14.52
N SER A 306 -17.51 -18.10 13.46
CA SER A 306 -18.55 -18.32 12.45
C SER A 306 -18.22 -19.41 11.43
N LEU A 307 -16.98 -19.90 11.39
CA LEU A 307 -16.57 -20.98 10.49
C LEU A 307 -17.08 -22.33 10.98
N SER A 308 -17.45 -23.21 10.05
CA SER A 308 -17.67 -24.62 10.35
C SER A 308 -16.36 -25.30 10.75
N ASP A 309 -16.46 -26.44 11.46
CA ASP A 309 -15.27 -27.20 11.86
C ASP A 309 -14.46 -27.68 10.64
N ASP A 310 -15.14 -28.09 9.57
CA ASP A 310 -14.49 -28.44 8.29
C ASP A 310 -13.68 -27.28 7.70
N ALA A 311 -14.20 -26.06 7.76
CA ALA A 311 -13.50 -24.89 7.23
C ALA A 311 -12.27 -24.52 8.08
N VAL A 312 -12.35 -24.72 9.39
CA VAL A 312 -11.21 -24.53 10.31
C VAL A 312 -10.13 -25.59 10.06
N ASP A 313 -10.54 -26.85 9.88
CA ASP A 313 -9.64 -27.94 9.55
C ASP A 313 -8.97 -27.75 8.18
N ASP A 314 -9.68 -27.21 7.20
CA ASP A 314 -9.12 -26.82 5.90
C ASP A 314 -8.05 -25.74 6.05
N LEU A 315 -8.30 -24.69 6.84
CA LEU A 315 -7.30 -23.64 7.11
C LEU A 315 -6.07 -24.19 7.81
N ARG A 316 -6.25 -25.13 8.74
CA ARG A 316 -5.16 -25.83 9.42
C ARG A 316 -4.34 -26.66 8.44
N LYS A 317 -4.99 -27.51 7.63
CA LYS A 317 -4.33 -28.40 6.66
C LYS A 317 -3.55 -27.62 5.60
N ARG A 318 -4.12 -26.51 5.12
CA ARG A 318 -3.48 -25.61 4.15
C ARG A 318 -2.43 -24.68 4.77
N GLY A 319 -2.41 -24.59 6.10
CA GLY A 319 -1.51 -23.72 6.85
C GLY A 319 -1.76 -22.23 6.64
N THR A 320 -2.96 -21.81 6.19
CA THR A 320 -3.28 -20.44 5.76
C THR A 320 -4.07 -19.62 6.79
N TRP A 321 -4.07 -20.03 8.07
CA TRP A 321 -4.91 -19.39 9.09
C TRP A 321 -4.55 -17.91 9.35
N LEU A 322 -3.27 -17.55 9.27
CA LEU A 322 -2.83 -16.17 9.52
C LEU A 322 -3.09 -15.28 8.30
N GLU A 323 -2.87 -15.78 7.09
CA GLU A 323 -3.26 -15.11 5.85
C GLU A 323 -4.78 -14.92 5.79
N TRP A 324 -5.56 -15.92 6.23
CA TRP A 324 -7.01 -15.78 6.41
C TRP A 324 -7.34 -14.63 7.33
N LYS A 325 -6.68 -14.54 8.48
CA LYS A 325 -6.93 -13.45 9.44
C LYS A 325 -6.59 -12.08 8.84
N ILE A 326 -5.45 -11.94 8.17
CA ILE A 326 -5.05 -10.67 7.50
C ILE A 326 -6.09 -10.28 6.45
N MET A 327 -6.48 -11.22 5.59
CA MET A 327 -7.48 -10.95 4.55
C MET A 327 -8.87 -10.65 5.13
N ARG A 328 -9.23 -11.23 6.29
CA ARG A 328 -10.45 -10.87 7.02
C ARG A 328 -10.42 -9.42 7.53
N GLN A 329 -9.27 -8.93 7.98
CA GLN A 329 -9.10 -7.51 8.31
C GLN A 329 -9.28 -6.62 7.07
N TYR A 330 -8.70 -7.01 5.93
CA TYR A 330 -8.94 -6.32 4.65
C TYR A 330 -10.41 -6.32 4.25
N GLN A 331 -11.13 -7.42 4.42
CA GLN A 331 -12.57 -7.45 4.15
C GLN A 331 -13.35 -6.46 5.01
N MET A 332 -13.01 -6.34 6.31
CA MET A 332 -13.64 -5.37 7.20
C MET A 332 -13.33 -3.93 6.78
N LEU A 333 -12.06 -3.60 6.54
CA LEU A 333 -11.63 -2.27 6.06
C LEU A 333 -12.21 -1.93 4.69
N PHE A 334 -12.33 -2.91 3.80
CA PHE A 334 -12.94 -2.74 2.49
C PHE A 334 -14.43 -2.42 2.60
N GLY A 335 -15.15 -3.10 3.51
CA GLY A 335 -16.56 -2.82 3.77
C GLY A 335 -16.78 -1.38 4.25
N GLU A 336 -15.96 -0.91 5.19
CA GLU A 336 -16.01 0.47 5.68
C GLU A 336 -15.60 1.48 4.58
N GLY A 337 -14.50 1.18 3.88
CA GLY A 337 -13.96 2.00 2.79
C GLY A 337 -14.98 2.21 1.65
N LEU A 338 -15.75 1.18 1.31
CA LEU A 338 -16.77 1.26 0.25
C LEU A 338 -17.85 2.32 0.57
N GLY A 339 -18.17 2.51 1.87
CA GLY A 339 -19.13 3.50 2.33
C GLY A 339 -18.53 4.91 2.53
N GLN A 340 -17.23 5.02 2.83
CA GLN A 340 -16.59 6.29 3.24
C GLN A 340 -15.53 6.77 2.24
N ILE A 341 -14.45 6.00 2.05
CA ILE A 341 -13.27 6.37 1.27
C ILE A 341 -12.94 5.25 0.27
N LYS A 342 -13.45 5.38 -0.95
CA LYS A 342 -13.30 4.37 -2.02
C LYS A 342 -11.85 4.14 -2.44
N ASP A 343 -10.97 5.13 -2.29
CA ASP A 343 -9.55 5.00 -2.62
C ASP A 343 -8.88 3.88 -1.81
N THR A 344 -9.32 3.67 -0.56
CA THR A 344 -8.82 2.58 0.28
C THR A 344 -9.22 1.21 -0.26
N CYS A 345 -10.40 1.09 -0.89
CA CYS A 345 -10.80 -0.15 -1.58
C CYS A 345 -9.84 -0.48 -2.74
N TYR A 346 -9.33 0.55 -3.43
CA TYR A 346 -8.36 0.35 -4.51
C TYR A 346 -7.02 -0.12 -3.95
N LEU A 347 -6.55 0.48 -2.86
CA LEU A 347 -5.33 0.07 -2.18
C LEU A 347 -5.43 -1.37 -1.67
N ILE A 348 -6.54 -1.74 -1.02
CA ILE A 348 -6.78 -3.12 -0.56
C ILE A 348 -6.75 -4.10 -1.73
N ALA A 349 -7.31 -3.75 -2.89
CA ALA A 349 -7.25 -4.59 -4.08
C ALA A 349 -5.81 -4.72 -4.62
N ILE A 350 -5.03 -3.64 -4.62
CA ILE A 350 -3.61 -3.65 -4.99
C ILE A 350 -2.81 -4.58 -4.06
N ASP A 351 -3.01 -4.46 -2.75
CA ASP A 351 -2.29 -5.25 -1.75
C ASP A 351 -2.73 -6.71 -1.72
N THR A 352 -4.01 -6.99 -1.94
CA THR A 352 -4.50 -8.36 -2.13
C THR A 352 -3.85 -9.01 -3.35
N ARG A 353 -3.68 -8.26 -4.46
CA ARG A 353 -2.88 -8.73 -5.60
C ARG A 353 -1.44 -8.98 -5.19
N ARG A 354 -0.75 -8.04 -4.52
CA ARG A 354 0.65 -8.21 -4.10
C ARG A 354 0.85 -9.45 -3.23
N LEU A 355 -0.07 -9.70 -2.29
CA LEU A 355 -0.08 -10.92 -1.47
C LEU A 355 -0.25 -12.20 -2.31
N GLY A 356 -1.16 -12.18 -3.29
CA GLY A 356 -1.37 -13.26 -4.25
C GLY A 356 -0.16 -13.51 -5.16
N GLU A 357 0.45 -12.46 -5.71
CA GLU A 357 1.65 -12.56 -6.53
C GLU A 357 2.82 -13.14 -5.72
N ALA A 358 3.04 -12.64 -4.50
CA ALA A 358 4.06 -13.16 -3.60
C ALA A 358 3.82 -14.65 -3.30
N ALA A 359 2.56 -15.07 -3.14
CA ALA A 359 2.19 -16.46 -2.95
C ALA A 359 2.49 -17.33 -4.18
N GLY A 360 2.17 -16.84 -5.38
CA GLY A 360 2.50 -17.50 -6.64
C GLY A 360 4.01 -17.69 -6.83
N ARG A 361 4.82 -16.65 -6.57
CA ARG A 361 6.30 -16.72 -6.69
C ARG A 361 6.91 -17.84 -5.83
N ARG A 362 6.44 -17.97 -4.59
CA ARG A 362 6.93 -18.99 -3.65
C ARG A 362 6.28 -20.36 -3.83
N GLY A 363 5.23 -20.48 -4.65
CA GLY A 363 4.51 -21.75 -4.89
C GLY A 363 3.51 -22.09 -3.80
N ASP A 364 3.13 -21.13 -2.95
CA ASP A 364 2.08 -21.30 -1.96
C ASP A 364 0.71 -21.12 -2.62
N VAL A 365 0.27 -22.19 -3.28
CA VAL A 365 -0.97 -22.19 -4.05
C VAL A 365 -2.20 -21.95 -3.19
N HIS A 366 -2.18 -22.34 -1.91
CA HIS A 366 -3.30 -22.14 -1.00
C HIS A 366 -3.46 -20.69 -0.56
N ALA A 367 -2.36 -19.96 -0.35
CA ALA A 367 -2.41 -18.53 -0.10
C ALA A 367 -2.85 -17.74 -1.37
N LEU A 368 -2.46 -18.20 -2.56
CA LEU A 368 -2.94 -17.64 -3.83
C LEU A 368 -4.46 -17.86 -4.00
N ASP A 369 -4.96 -19.07 -3.74
CA ASP A 369 -6.40 -19.38 -3.76
C ASP A 369 -7.19 -18.49 -2.80
N LEU A 370 -6.57 -18.16 -1.66
CA LEU A 370 -7.15 -17.25 -0.70
C LEU A 370 -7.27 -15.83 -1.25
N ALA A 371 -6.23 -15.29 -1.89
CA ALA A 371 -6.30 -13.99 -2.53
C ALA A 371 -7.41 -13.93 -3.60
N ILE A 372 -7.53 -14.98 -4.44
CA ILE A 372 -8.60 -15.13 -5.44
C ILE A 372 -9.98 -15.11 -4.76
N LYS A 373 -10.15 -15.85 -3.66
CA LYS A 373 -11.40 -15.89 -2.89
C LYS A 373 -11.79 -14.51 -2.33
N PHE A 374 -10.82 -13.73 -1.87
CA PHE A 374 -11.09 -12.38 -1.35
C PHE A 374 -11.37 -11.37 -2.48
N PHE A 375 -10.72 -11.48 -3.65
CA PHE A 375 -11.12 -10.71 -4.85
C PHE A 375 -12.59 -10.93 -5.21
N ASN A 376 -13.04 -12.19 -5.24
CA ASN A 376 -14.44 -12.54 -5.47
C ASN A 376 -15.36 -11.93 -4.39
N THR A 377 -14.90 -11.89 -3.14
CA THR A 377 -15.64 -11.30 -2.01
C THR A 377 -15.81 -9.79 -2.18
N TYR A 378 -14.74 -9.08 -2.56
CA TYR A 378 -14.77 -7.64 -2.81
C TYR A 378 -15.68 -7.32 -4.00
N LEU A 379 -15.53 -8.04 -5.12
CA LEU A 379 -16.33 -7.83 -6.32
C LEU A 379 -17.83 -8.05 -6.06
N ARG A 380 -18.17 -9.10 -5.29
CA ARG A 380 -19.56 -9.34 -4.83
C ARG A 380 -20.09 -8.15 -4.03
N ALA A 381 -19.33 -7.66 -3.05
CA ALA A 381 -19.74 -6.53 -2.21
C ALA A 381 -19.95 -5.25 -3.04
N THR A 382 -19.03 -4.97 -3.97
CA THR A 382 -19.10 -3.80 -4.84
C THR A 382 -20.26 -3.84 -5.82
N LEU A 383 -20.52 -4.99 -6.46
CA LEU A 383 -21.69 -5.16 -7.32
C LEU A 383 -23.00 -5.08 -6.53
N ASN A 384 -22.99 -5.59 -5.28
CA ASN A 384 -24.14 -5.46 -4.38
C ASN A 384 -24.45 -3.98 -4.06
N ALA A 385 -23.42 -3.15 -3.90
CA ALA A 385 -23.52 -1.71 -3.69
C ALA A 385 -23.70 -0.90 -4.99
N SER A 386 -23.74 -1.56 -6.17
CA SER A 386 -23.82 -0.92 -7.49
C SER A 386 -22.75 0.15 -7.76
N ASP A 387 -21.56 0.00 -7.18
CA ASP A 387 -20.46 0.95 -7.35
C ASP A 387 -19.58 0.59 -8.56
N ILE A 388 -19.88 1.24 -9.69
CA ILE A 388 -19.23 0.98 -10.98
C ILE A 388 -17.72 1.27 -10.93
N ARG A 389 -17.30 2.39 -10.31
CA ARG A 389 -15.89 2.81 -10.30
C ARG A 389 -15.03 1.86 -9.48
N THR A 390 -15.57 1.44 -8.33
CA THR A 390 -14.86 0.46 -7.49
C THR A 390 -14.81 -0.91 -8.15
N ALA A 391 -15.87 -1.34 -8.85
CA ALA A 391 -15.87 -2.60 -9.59
C ALA A 391 -14.82 -2.57 -10.71
N TYR A 392 -14.76 -1.47 -11.45
CA TYR A 392 -13.76 -1.22 -12.48
C TYR A 392 -12.33 -1.34 -11.94
N ASN A 393 -12.01 -0.76 -10.79
CA ASN A 393 -10.67 -0.84 -10.23
C ASN A 393 -10.32 -2.23 -9.67
N ILE A 394 -11.27 -2.92 -9.04
CA ILE A 394 -11.05 -4.29 -8.54
C ILE A 394 -10.82 -5.26 -9.70
N LEU A 395 -11.63 -5.18 -10.76
CA LEU A 395 -11.47 -6.01 -11.95
C LEU A 395 -10.09 -5.82 -12.60
N HIS A 396 -9.56 -4.59 -12.56
CA HIS A 396 -8.23 -4.30 -13.08
C HIS A 396 -7.15 -5.07 -12.31
N GLN A 397 -7.17 -4.96 -10.97
CA GLN A 397 -6.21 -5.65 -10.12
C GLN A 397 -6.37 -7.17 -10.21
N TYR A 398 -7.60 -7.65 -10.36
CA TYR A 398 -7.90 -9.07 -10.49
C TYR A 398 -7.39 -9.65 -11.82
N ARG A 399 -7.54 -8.91 -12.93
CA ARG A 399 -6.92 -9.24 -14.21
C ARG A 399 -5.41 -9.28 -14.08
N GLN A 400 -4.80 -8.27 -13.49
CA GLN A 400 -3.34 -8.21 -13.32
C GLN A 400 -2.80 -9.41 -12.51
N LEU A 401 -3.54 -9.89 -11.50
CA LEU A 401 -3.19 -11.13 -10.80
C LEU A 401 -3.21 -12.34 -11.75
N ALA A 402 -4.25 -12.49 -12.57
CA ALA A 402 -4.32 -13.58 -13.56
C ALA A 402 -3.22 -13.50 -14.62
N GLU A 403 -2.88 -12.29 -15.10
CA GLU A 403 -1.77 -12.06 -16.03
C GLU A 403 -0.43 -12.44 -15.43
N PHE A 404 -0.20 -12.06 -14.16
CA PHE A 404 0.98 -12.47 -13.41
C PHE A 404 1.06 -14.01 -13.32
N VAL A 405 -0.02 -14.67 -12.91
CA VAL A 405 -0.05 -16.13 -12.74
C VAL A 405 0.21 -16.85 -14.07
N LEU A 406 -0.37 -16.40 -15.19
CA LEU A 406 -0.09 -16.94 -16.52
C LEU A 406 1.38 -16.76 -16.90
N THR A 407 1.89 -15.54 -16.78
CA THR A 407 3.27 -15.22 -17.17
C THR A 407 4.28 -16.00 -16.33
N HIS A 408 4.07 -16.04 -15.02
CA HIS A 408 4.94 -16.75 -14.10
C HIS A 408 4.88 -18.28 -14.30
N SER A 409 3.72 -18.83 -14.69
CA SER A 409 3.61 -20.26 -15.01
C SER A 409 4.54 -20.68 -16.16
N ARG A 410 4.78 -19.78 -17.14
CA ARG A 410 5.67 -20.03 -18.28
C ARG A 410 7.14 -20.03 -17.89
N GLU A 411 7.52 -19.23 -16.89
CA GLU A 411 8.90 -19.17 -16.36
C GLU A 411 9.30 -20.48 -15.66
N ILE A 412 8.30 -21.21 -15.13
CA ILE A 412 8.49 -22.51 -14.47
C ILE A 412 8.55 -23.61 -15.54
N ALA A 413 9.73 -23.76 -16.16
CA ALA A 413 9.93 -24.71 -17.25
C ALA A 413 10.05 -26.18 -16.78
N SER A 414 10.53 -26.42 -15.56
CA SER A 414 10.89 -27.76 -15.06
C SER A 414 9.78 -28.51 -14.33
N ASP A 415 8.75 -27.82 -13.85
CA ASP A 415 7.68 -28.39 -13.01
C ASP A 415 6.32 -28.23 -13.70
N VAL A 416 5.91 -29.30 -14.40
CA VAL A 416 4.68 -29.32 -15.19
C VAL A 416 3.44 -29.21 -14.28
N GLU A 417 3.43 -29.88 -13.13
CA GLU A 417 2.28 -29.86 -12.22
C GLU A 417 2.08 -28.46 -11.63
N ARG A 418 3.16 -27.81 -11.20
CA ARG A 418 3.09 -26.44 -10.69
C ARG A 418 2.67 -25.45 -11.77
N ARG A 419 3.18 -25.62 -12.99
CA ARG A 419 2.77 -24.80 -14.14
C ARG A 419 1.28 -24.96 -14.44
N GLU A 420 0.79 -26.19 -14.56
CA GLU A 420 -0.63 -26.47 -14.82
C GLU A 420 -1.52 -25.97 -13.68
N GLY A 421 -1.07 -26.09 -12.43
CA GLY A 421 -1.77 -25.55 -11.27
C GLY A 421 -1.90 -24.02 -11.29
N LEU A 422 -0.91 -23.30 -11.82
CA LEU A 422 -0.98 -21.84 -12.00
C LEU A 422 -1.86 -21.47 -13.19
N GLU A 423 -1.67 -22.09 -14.36
CA GLU A 423 -2.53 -21.85 -15.54
C GLU A 423 -4.01 -22.10 -15.20
N HIS A 424 -4.31 -23.14 -14.42
CA HIS A 424 -5.66 -23.44 -13.93
C HIS A 424 -6.25 -22.30 -13.09
N ARG A 425 -5.46 -21.69 -12.20
CA ARG A 425 -5.93 -20.57 -11.35
C ARG A 425 -6.22 -19.32 -12.16
N ALA A 426 -5.39 -19.01 -13.16
CA ALA A 426 -5.69 -17.90 -14.07
C ALA A 426 -6.99 -18.15 -14.85
N LEU A 427 -7.23 -19.39 -15.28
CA LEU A 427 -8.47 -19.77 -15.93
C LEU A 427 -9.67 -19.68 -14.98
N GLN A 428 -9.51 -20.08 -13.71
CA GLN A 428 -10.54 -19.90 -12.68
C GLN A 428 -10.90 -18.43 -12.50
N ILE A 429 -9.92 -17.52 -12.50
CA ILE A 429 -10.18 -16.07 -12.43
C ILE A 429 -11.05 -15.62 -13.61
N ALA A 430 -10.74 -16.05 -14.84
CA ALA A 430 -11.58 -15.74 -16.00
C ALA A 430 -13.00 -16.33 -15.88
N ARG A 431 -13.15 -17.55 -15.34
CA ARG A 431 -14.46 -18.17 -15.07
C ARG A 431 -15.25 -17.39 -14.02
N PHE A 432 -14.61 -16.91 -12.96
CA PHE A 432 -15.25 -16.04 -11.97
C PHE A 432 -15.66 -14.70 -12.58
N MET A 433 -14.80 -14.08 -13.40
CA MET A 433 -15.15 -12.87 -14.14
C MET A 433 -16.39 -13.09 -15.01
N ARG A 434 -16.47 -14.21 -15.75
CA ARG A 434 -17.69 -14.58 -16.51
C ARG A 434 -18.92 -14.69 -15.62
N TYR A 435 -18.81 -15.33 -14.45
CA TYR A 435 -19.92 -15.39 -13.49
C TYR A 435 -20.37 -13.99 -13.05
N TYR A 436 -19.42 -13.11 -12.72
CA TYR A 436 -19.74 -11.75 -12.31
C TYR A 436 -20.22 -10.85 -13.45
N SER A 437 -19.92 -11.17 -14.70
CA SER A 437 -20.54 -10.56 -15.89
C SER A 437 -22.06 -10.74 -15.84
N ALA A 438 -22.52 -11.99 -15.67
CA ALA A 438 -23.94 -12.29 -15.57
C ALA A 438 -24.61 -11.59 -14.37
N VAL A 439 -23.93 -11.54 -13.21
CA VAL A 439 -24.44 -10.84 -12.02
C VAL A 439 -24.54 -9.32 -12.24
N ALA A 440 -23.52 -8.71 -12.87
CA ALA A 440 -23.52 -7.28 -13.19
C ALA A 440 -24.64 -6.96 -14.19
N TYR A 441 -24.83 -7.82 -15.18
CA TYR A 441 -25.85 -7.71 -16.20
C TYR A 441 -27.27 -7.72 -15.62
N GLN A 442 -27.58 -8.72 -14.78
CA GLN A 442 -28.88 -8.83 -14.09
C GLN A 442 -29.19 -7.61 -13.20
N ARG A 443 -28.16 -6.87 -12.78
CA ARG A 443 -28.27 -5.65 -11.98
C ARG A 443 -28.32 -4.36 -12.81
N GLY A 444 -28.34 -4.45 -14.14
CA GLY A 444 -28.34 -3.29 -15.03
C GLY A 444 -26.99 -2.58 -15.14
N LEU A 445 -25.89 -3.20 -14.70
CA LEU A 445 -24.53 -2.63 -14.75
C LEU A 445 -23.82 -3.03 -16.06
N ALA A 446 -24.41 -2.68 -17.20
CA ALA A 446 -23.92 -3.08 -18.53
C ALA A 446 -22.45 -2.67 -18.77
N PHE A 447 -22.05 -1.47 -18.33
CA PHE A 447 -20.65 -1.03 -18.45
C PHE A 447 -19.66 -1.98 -17.73
N VAL A 448 -20.01 -2.50 -16.55
CA VAL A 448 -19.14 -3.46 -15.84
C VAL A 448 -19.03 -4.78 -16.59
N THR A 449 -20.09 -5.19 -17.28
CA THR A 449 -20.09 -6.35 -18.18
C THR A 449 -19.13 -6.15 -19.34
N GLU A 450 -19.13 -4.96 -19.97
CA GLU A 450 -18.17 -4.63 -21.03
C GLU A 450 -16.73 -4.64 -20.51
N VAL A 451 -16.48 -4.06 -19.34
CA VAL A 451 -15.15 -4.07 -18.70
C VAL A 451 -14.66 -5.50 -18.49
N ILE A 452 -15.52 -6.39 -17.99
CA ILE A 452 -15.20 -7.81 -17.81
C ILE A 452 -14.87 -8.46 -19.16
N ALA A 453 -15.64 -8.19 -20.22
CA ALA A 453 -15.36 -8.74 -21.54
C ALA A 453 -13.98 -8.31 -22.05
N HIS A 454 -13.62 -7.03 -21.90
CA HIS A 454 -12.29 -6.55 -22.27
C HIS A 454 -11.18 -7.16 -21.38
N ASP A 455 -11.43 -7.33 -20.09
CA ASP A 455 -10.44 -7.91 -19.17
C ASP A 455 -10.21 -9.42 -19.49
N VAL A 456 -11.27 -10.18 -19.76
CA VAL A 456 -11.17 -11.59 -20.19
C VAL A 456 -10.56 -11.72 -21.60
N CYS A 457 -10.87 -10.79 -22.50
CA CYS A 457 -10.24 -10.70 -23.82
C CYS A 457 -8.71 -10.55 -23.69
N ALA A 458 -8.25 -9.66 -22.80
CA ALA A 458 -6.82 -9.48 -22.56
C ALA A 458 -6.16 -10.75 -21.99
N LEU A 459 -6.82 -11.46 -21.07
CA LEU A 459 -6.34 -12.76 -20.58
C LEU A 459 -6.26 -13.82 -21.69
N CYS A 460 -7.27 -13.89 -22.55
CA CYS A 460 -7.28 -14.81 -23.69
C CYS A 460 -6.17 -14.49 -24.70
N GLN A 461 -5.96 -13.21 -25.00
CA GLN A 461 -4.85 -12.74 -25.84
C GLN A 461 -3.50 -13.12 -25.23
N LEU A 462 -3.32 -12.92 -23.92
CA LEU A 462 -2.08 -13.26 -23.23
C LEU A 462 -1.83 -14.77 -23.26
N ALA A 463 -2.85 -15.59 -22.97
CA ALA A 463 -2.77 -17.03 -23.04
C ALA A 463 -2.38 -17.52 -24.45
N PHE A 464 -2.91 -16.89 -25.50
CA PHE A 464 -2.55 -17.17 -26.89
C PHE A 464 -1.07 -16.84 -27.19
N ILE A 465 -0.64 -15.62 -26.86
CA ILE A 465 0.74 -15.16 -27.10
C ILE A 465 1.74 -16.03 -26.34
N GLN A 466 1.39 -16.47 -25.14
CA GLN A 466 2.22 -17.35 -24.32
C GLN A 466 2.11 -18.84 -24.71
N ARG A 467 1.25 -19.19 -25.66
CA ARG A 467 0.96 -20.57 -26.07
C ARG A 467 0.56 -21.45 -24.89
N SER A 468 -0.27 -20.92 -23.99
CA SER A 468 -0.85 -21.67 -22.87
C SER A 468 -1.74 -22.80 -23.40
N ARG A 469 -1.71 -23.95 -22.72
CA ARG A 469 -2.56 -25.10 -23.06
C ARG A 469 -4.04 -24.82 -22.80
N ALA A 470 -4.32 -23.93 -21.86
CA ALA A 470 -5.67 -23.52 -21.50
C ALA A 470 -6.26 -22.44 -22.44
N HIS A 471 -5.54 -22.01 -23.49
CA HIS A 471 -5.99 -20.94 -24.39
C HIS A 471 -7.39 -21.20 -24.97
N ASP A 472 -7.67 -22.41 -25.45
CA ASP A 472 -8.99 -22.76 -26.00
C ASP A 472 -10.10 -22.68 -24.95
N GLU A 473 -9.80 -22.97 -23.68
CA GLU A 473 -10.72 -22.79 -22.57
C GLU A 473 -10.94 -21.31 -22.26
N PHE A 474 -9.90 -20.47 -22.29
CA PHE A 474 -10.04 -19.02 -22.16
C PHE A 474 -10.92 -18.44 -23.26
N LEU A 475 -10.73 -18.87 -24.51
CA LEU A 475 -11.56 -18.44 -25.63
C LEU A 475 -13.02 -18.87 -25.43
N SER A 476 -13.25 -20.09 -24.93
CA SER A 476 -14.60 -20.57 -24.64
C SER A 476 -15.27 -19.80 -23.50
N VAL A 477 -14.52 -19.44 -22.46
CA VAL A 477 -15.01 -18.56 -21.38
C VAL A 477 -15.35 -17.17 -21.91
N PHE A 478 -14.49 -16.61 -22.76
CA PHE A 478 -14.67 -15.29 -23.36
C PHE A 478 -15.91 -15.19 -24.26
N LEU A 479 -16.11 -16.17 -25.14
CA LEU A 479 -17.25 -16.22 -26.05
C LEU A 479 -18.59 -16.36 -25.32
N ALA A 480 -18.58 -16.80 -24.07
CA ALA A 480 -19.80 -17.02 -23.30
C ALA A 480 -20.03 -15.95 -22.20
N VAL A 481 -19.39 -14.79 -22.32
CA VAL A 481 -19.54 -13.66 -21.38
C VAL A 481 -20.92 -12.98 -21.50
N ASP A 482 -21.54 -13.04 -22.68
CA ASP A 482 -22.81 -12.42 -23.07
C ASP A 482 -24.00 -13.39 -23.17
N GLU A 483 -23.78 -14.69 -22.96
CA GLU A 483 -24.78 -15.78 -23.07
C GLU A 483 -26.06 -15.57 -22.23
N HIS A 484 -26.05 -14.64 -21.25
CA HIS A 484 -27.15 -14.39 -20.32
C HIS A 484 -28.06 -13.21 -20.72
N ALA A 485 -27.93 -12.66 -21.93
CA ALA A 485 -28.87 -11.67 -22.46
C ALA A 485 -30.19 -12.36 -22.89
N GLU A 486 -31.26 -12.17 -22.12
CA GLU A 486 -32.54 -12.87 -22.35
C GLU A 486 -33.42 -12.19 -23.43
N THR A 487 -33.15 -10.93 -23.78
CA THR A 487 -33.96 -10.17 -24.76
C THR A 487 -33.12 -9.46 -25.83
N LYS A 488 -33.72 -9.16 -26.99
CA LYS A 488 -33.04 -8.45 -28.10
C LYS A 488 -32.64 -7.01 -27.79
N GLU A 489 -33.34 -6.33 -26.87
CA GLU A 489 -32.94 -4.99 -26.38
C GLU A 489 -31.73 -5.08 -25.43
N GLN A 490 -31.68 -6.16 -24.67
CA GLN A 490 -30.60 -6.55 -23.80
C GLN A 490 -29.33 -6.91 -24.59
N GLU A 491 -29.44 -7.63 -25.72
CA GLU A 491 -28.32 -7.88 -26.64
C GLU A 491 -27.74 -6.58 -27.21
N LYS A 492 -28.59 -5.59 -27.56
CA LYS A 492 -28.13 -4.28 -28.06
C LYS A 492 -27.22 -3.54 -27.06
N SER A 493 -27.41 -3.76 -25.75
CA SER A 493 -26.61 -3.15 -24.69
C SER A 493 -25.18 -3.73 -24.57
N LEU A 494 -24.89 -4.89 -25.17
CA LEU A 494 -23.59 -5.58 -25.06
C LEU A 494 -22.65 -5.27 -26.23
N ARG A 495 -22.71 -4.03 -26.73
CA ARG A 495 -21.90 -3.60 -27.87
C ARG A 495 -20.40 -3.60 -27.56
N GLY A 496 -19.99 -3.29 -26.34
CA GLY A 496 -18.60 -3.41 -25.89
C GLY A 496 -18.05 -4.84 -25.99
N VAL A 497 -18.88 -5.85 -25.75
CA VAL A 497 -18.46 -7.27 -25.86
C VAL A 497 -18.06 -7.59 -27.30
N ARG A 498 -18.86 -7.18 -28.29
CA ARG A 498 -18.56 -7.39 -29.72
C ARG A 498 -17.33 -6.61 -30.19
N ARG A 499 -17.06 -5.43 -29.61
CA ARG A 499 -15.80 -4.69 -29.84
C ARG A 499 -14.59 -5.47 -29.29
N ALA A 500 -14.69 -6.01 -28.08
CA ALA A 500 -13.64 -6.86 -27.50
C ALA A 500 -13.40 -8.12 -28.34
N GLN A 501 -14.45 -8.75 -28.86
CA GLN A 501 -14.36 -9.91 -29.73
C GLN A 501 -13.66 -9.60 -31.05
N THR A 502 -14.06 -8.50 -31.71
CA THR A 502 -13.41 -8.01 -32.93
C THR A 502 -11.92 -7.72 -32.68
N LYS A 503 -11.59 -7.10 -31.55
CA LYS A 503 -10.19 -6.85 -31.14
C LYS A 503 -9.39 -8.14 -30.98
N LEU A 504 -9.95 -9.17 -30.36
CA LEU A 504 -9.28 -10.47 -30.24
C LEU A 504 -9.12 -11.17 -31.60
N ALA A 505 -10.15 -11.12 -32.45
CA ALA A 505 -10.13 -11.72 -33.78
C ALA A 505 -9.05 -11.09 -34.68
N THR A 506 -8.93 -9.76 -34.66
CA THR A 506 -7.85 -9.07 -35.39
C THR A 506 -6.48 -9.45 -34.86
N THR A 507 -6.30 -9.62 -33.55
CA THR A 507 -5.04 -10.13 -32.98
C THR A 507 -4.71 -11.54 -33.48
N TYR A 508 -5.68 -12.46 -33.55
CA TYR A 508 -5.45 -13.79 -34.11
C TYR A 508 -5.05 -13.74 -35.58
N LEU A 509 -5.70 -12.88 -36.38
CA LEU A 509 -5.37 -12.68 -37.78
C LEU A 509 -3.95 -12.14 -37.99
N MET A 510 -3.48 -11.23 -37.13
CA MET A 510 -2.09 -10.75 -37.19
C MET A 510 -1.07 -11.89 -37.00
N HIS A 511 -1.42 -12.90 -36.20
CA HIS A 511 -0.56 -14.06 -35.92
C HIS A 511 -0.84 -15.27 -36.82
N GLY A 512 -1.64 -15.11 -37.88
CA GLY A 512 -1.98 -16.20 -38.81
C GLY A 512 -2.92 -17.26 -38.24
N ALA A 513 -3.53 -17.01 -37.08
CA ALA A 513 -4.40 -17.96 -36.38
C ALA A 513 -5.87 -17.83 -36.82
N GLU A 514 -6.12 -17.95 -38.13
CA GLU A 514 -7.45 -17.75 -38.73
C GLU A 514 -8.54 -18.61 -38.08
N HIS A 515 -8.24 -19.86 -37.72
CA HIS A 515 -9.19 -20.76 -37.07
C HIS A 515 -9.82 -20.17 -35.80
N HIS A 516 -9.04 -19.50 -34.95
CA HIS A 516 -9.58 -18.87 -33.74
C HIS A 516 -10.39 -17.61 -34.05
N ALA A 517 -9.97 -16.82 -35.04
CA ALA A 517 -10.77 -15.68 -35.52
C ALA A 517 -12.11 -16.13 -36.13
N ARG A 518 -12.14 -17.26 -36.84
CA ARG A 518 -13.37 -17.86 -37.38
C ARG A 518 -14.31 -18.34 -36.29
N ARG A 519 -13.79 -18.84 -35.16
CA ARG A 519 -14.64 -19.17 -33.99
C ARG A 519 -15.37 -17.94 -33.48
N ILE A 520 -14.69 -16.79 -33.39
CA ILE A 520 -15.33 -15.51 -33.01
C ILE A 520 -16.34 -15.07 -34.08
N GLN A 521 -16.01 -15.17 -35.36
CA GLN A 521 -16.94 -14.82 -36.43
C GLN A 521 -18.23 -15.65 -36.40
N ARG A 522 -18.13 -16.96 -36.11
CA ARG A 522 -19.30 -17.83 -35.97
C ARG A 522 -20.17 -17.44 -34.78
N ASP A 523 -19.57 -17.04 -33.67
CA ASP A 523 -20.29 -16.53 -32.49
C ASP A 523 -21.09 -15.25 -32.82
N MET A 524 -20.56 -14.41 -33.69
CA MET A 524 -21.18 -13.15 -34.13
C MET A 524 -22.09 -13.30 -35.36
N ALA A 525 -22.33 -14.51 -35.87
CA ALA A 525 -22.98 -14.71 -37.18
C ALA A 525 -24.42 -14.19 -37.25
N ASP A 526 -25.14 -14.22 -36.13
CA ASP A 526 -26.54 -13.79 -36.03
C ASP A 526 -26.71 -12.28 -35.77
N GLU A 527 -25.60 -11.53 -35.66
CA GLU A 527 -25.65 -10.10 -35.39
C GLU A 527 -26.17 -9.28 -36.59
N PRO A 528 -27.01 -8.26 -36.37
CA PRO A 528 -27.50 -7.40 -37.45
C PRO A 528 -26.37 -6.71 -38.21
N LEU A 529 -26.43 -6.73 -39.55
CA LEU A 529 -25.39 -6.13 -40.42
C LEU A 529 -25.11 -4.65 -40.10
N ASP A 530 -26.14 -3.86 -39.75
CA ASP A 530 -25.97 -2.45 -39.39
C ASP A 530 -25.18 -2.29 -38.09
N ARG A 531 -25.34 -3.22 -37.13
CA ARG A 531 -24.57 -3.22 -35.87
C ARG A 531 -23.11 -3.58 -36.13
N LEU A 532 -22.86 -4.62 -36.93
CA LEU A 532 -21.51 -5.00 -37.34
C LEU A 532 -20.79 -3.86 -38.07
N ARG A 533 -21.50 -3.19 -39.00
CA ARG A 533 -20.99 -2.01 -39.72
C ARG A 533 -20.63 -0.88 -38.78
N SER A 534 -21.50 -0.58 -37.81
CA SER A 534 -21.26 0.48 -36.84
C SER A 534 -20.06 0.17 -35.93
N ILE A 535 -19.89 -1.09 -35.51
CA ILE A 535 -18.72 -1.54 -34.74
C ILE A 535 -17.43 -1.38 -35.55
N TRP A 536 -17.44 -1.78 -36.83
CA TRP A 536 -16.30 -1.60 -37.73
C TRP A 536 -15.90 -0.12 -37.82
N GLN A 537 -16.86 0.77 -38.08
CA GLN A 537 -16.60 2.21 -38.19
C GLN A 537 -16.02 2.83 -36.91
N GLU A 538 -16.56 2.47 -35.74
CA GLU A 538 -16.05 2.97 -34.46
C GLU A 538 -14.61 2.51 -34.19
N LEU A 539 -14.32 1.22 -34.40
CA LEU A 539 -12.97 0.67 -34.19
C LEU A 539 -11.95 1.22 -35.20
N GLU A 540 -12.37 1.45 -36.45
CA GLU A 540 -11.51 2.03 -37.49
C GLU A 540 -11.18 3.51 -37.18
N SER A 541 -12.18 4.29 -36.76
CA SER A 541 -12.05 5.75 -36.54
C SER A 541 -11.30 6.12 -35.26
N LEU A 542 -11.18 5.22 -34.29
CA LEU A 542 -10.51 5.52 -33.02
C LEU A 542 -8.98 5.59 -33.17
N GLU A 543 -8.40 6.80 -33.17
CA GLU A 543 -6.96 7.01 -33.34
C GLU A 543 -6.19 7.15 -32.02
N SER A 544 -6.80 7.72 -30.97
CA SER A 544 -6.14 7.92 -29.69
C SER A 544 -6.12 6.65 -28.85
N ARG A 545 -4.93 6.29 -28.36
CA ARG A 545 -4.74 5.21 -27.39
C ARG A 545 -5.22 5.60 -26.00
N GLU A 546 -5.06 6.87 -25.64
CA GLU A 546 -5.38 7.37 -24.31
C GLU A 546 -6.75 8.04 -24.30
N PHE A 547 -7.42 7.95 -23.17
CA PHE A 547 -8.64 8.70 -22.92
C PHE A 547 -8.28 10.15 -22.55
N TRP A 548 -9.11 11.13 -22.88
CA TRP A 548 -8.82 12.54 -22.57
C TRP A 548 -8.95 12.87 -21.07
N GLU A 549 -9.64 12.03 -20.29
CA GLU A 549 -9.69 12.09 -18.83
C GLU A 549 -8.64 11.19 -18.19
N VAL A 550 -8.08 11.64 -17.07
CA VAL A 550 -7.19 10.85 -16.24
C VAL A 550 -7.97 9.66 -15.67
N ASN A 551 -7.59 8.45 -16.07
CA ASN A 551 -8.12 7.21 -15.53
C ASN A 551 -6.98 6.25 -15.13
N ASP A 552 -7.26 5.36 -14.18
CA ASP A 552 -6.23 4.50 -13.58
C ASP A 552 -5.66 3.45 -14.55
N ARG A 553 -6.36 3.16 -15.67
CA ARG A 553 -5.94 2.14 -16.65
C ARG A 553 -5.20 2.73 -17.87
N GLY A 554 -5.20 4.05 -18.05
CA GLY A 554 -4.47 4.83 -19.05
C GLY A 554 -4.78 4.55 -20.53
N THR A 555 -5.55 3.52 -20.86
CA THR A 555 -5.77 3.07 -22.25
C THR A 555 -7.24 2.89 -22.55
N ASN A 556 -7.65 3.34 -23.74
CA ASN A 556 -8.98 3.10 -24.25
C ASN A 556 -9.13 1.62 -24.61
N PHE A 557 -10.14 0.95 -24.07
CA PHE A 557 -10.40 -0.48 -24.28
C PHE A 557 -10.55 -0.85 -25.75
N ASP A 558 -11.14 0.05 -26.53
CA ASP A 558 -11.46 -0.15 -27.94
C ASP A 558 -10.30 0.17 -28.89
N TYR A 559 -9.19 0.71 -28.37
CA TYR A 559 -8.04 1.05 -29.20
C TYR A 559 -7.47 -0.19 -29.87
N LEU A 560 -7.27 -0.09 -31.19
CA LEU A 560 -6.60 -1.07 -32.04
C LEU A 560 -5.30 -0.47 -32.58
N SER A 561 -4.24 -1.28 -32.61
CA SER A 561 -3.00 -0.89 -33.28
C SER A 561 -3.23 -0.71 -34.80
N PRO A 562 -2.38 0.05 -35.51
CA PRO A 562 -2.48 0.15 -36.97
C PRO A 562 -2.48 -1.22 -37.68
N GLU A 563 -1.70 -2.18 -37.17
CA GLU A 563 -1.64 -3.55 -37.68
C GLU A 563 -2.96 -4.31 -37.49
N GLN A 564 -3.63 -4.12 -36.33
CA GLN A 564 -4.95 -4.70 -36.08
C GLN A 564 -6.01 -4.07 -37.00
N LYS A 565 -5.95 -2.75 -37.23
CA LYS A 565 -6.88 -2.05 -38.13
C LYS A 565 -6.82 -2.61 -39.55
N ASN A 566 -5.63 -2.95 -40.04
CA ASN A 566 -5.44 -3.58 -41.36
C ASN A 566 -6.12 -4.96 -41.48
N ARG A 567 -6.46 -5.60 -40.36
CA ARG A 567 -7.17 -6.90 -40.33
C ARG A 567 -8.68 -6.76 -40.23
N LEU A 568 -9.22 -5.56 -39.99
CA LEU A 568 -10.67 -5.34 -39.87
C LEU A 568 -11.40 -5.72 -41.16
N GLU A 569 -10.89 -5.30 -42.31
CA GLU A 569 -11.50 -5.63 -43.62
C GLU A 569 -11.53 -7.15 -43.86
N THR A 570 -10.45 -7.86 -43.52
CA THR A 570 -10.41 -9.32 -43.62
C THR A 570 -11.44 -9.99 -42.71
N PHE A 571 -11.54 -9.56 -41.45
CA PHE A 571 -12.47 -10.14 -40.49
C PHE A 571 -13.94 -9.85 -40.86
N PHE A 572 -14.27 -8.60 -41.16
CA PHE A 572 -15.63 -8.19 -41.51
C PHE A 572 -16.05 -8.68 -42.90
N GLY A 573 -15.11 -8.91 -43.81
CA GLY A 573 -15.38 -9.51 -45.12
C GLY A 573 -15.88 -10.95 -45.07
N TRP A 574 -15.88 -11.60 -43.90
CA TRP A 574 -16.45 -12.93 -43.70
C TRP A 574 -17.95 -12.94 -43.43
N PHE A 575 -18.58 -11.77 -43.19
CA PHE A 575 -20.02 -11.66 -42.97
C PHE A 575 -20.72 -11.38 -44.30
N GLU A 576 -21.62 -12.30 -44.71
CA GLU A 576 -22.35 -12.17 -45.97
C GLU A 576 -23.22 -10.90 -45.97
N GLY A 577 -23.16 -10.12 -47.06
CA GLY A 577 -23.94 -8.89 -47.21
C GLY A 577 -23.34 -7.64 -46.54
N LEU A 578 -22.19 -7.74 -45.87
CA LEU A 578 -21.49 -6.59 -45.33
C LEU A 578 -20.55 -5.97 -46.38
N GLU A 579 -21.00 -4.90 -47.05
CA GLU A 579 -20.16 -4.18 -48.02
C GLU A 579 -18.94 -3.51 -47.34
N PRO A 580 -17.75 -3.50 -47.98
CA PRO A 580 -16.57 -2.79 -47.46
C PRO A 580 -16.81 -1.29 -47.22
N ILE A 581 -16.21 -0.74 -46.16
CA ILE A 581 -16.32 0.70 -45.86
C ILE A 581 -15.82 1.57 -47.03
N ALA A 582 -14.78 1.13 -47.74
CA ALA A 582 -14.22 1.82 -48.90
C ALA A 582 -15.23 1.96 -50.04
N SER A 583 -16.02 0.92 -50.35
CA SER A 583 -17.05 0.98 -51.39
C SER A 583 -18.20 1.91 -51.04
N ILE A 584 -18.53 2.06 -49.76
CA ILE A 584 -19.56 2.99 -49.28
C ILE A 584 -19.04 4.44 -49.30
N ARG A 585 -17.82 4.70 -48.82
CA ARG A 585 -17.20 6.04 -48.90
C ARG A 585 -17.09 6.52 -50.35
N ALA A 586 -16.73 5.63 -51.27
CA ALA A 586 -16.72 5.90 -52.71
C ALA A 586 -18.12 6.22 -53.26
N ARG A 587 -19.17 5.49 -52.86
CA ARG A 587 -20.56 5.79 -53.25
C ARG A 587 -21.07 7.12 -52.67
N MET A 588 -20.75 7.44 -51.41
CA MET A 588 -21.16 8.70 -50.78
C MET A 588 -20.47 9.92 -51.39
N THR A 589 -19.17 9.83 -51.69
CA THR A 589 -18.46 10.89 -52.43
C THR A 589 -18.99 11.05 -53.85
N THR A 590 -19.34 9.95 -54.53
CA THR A 590 -19.92 10.00 -55.89
C THR A 590 -21.36 10.53 -55.88
N SER A 591 -22.17 10.20 -54.87
CA SER A 591 -23.55 10.70 -54.72
C SER A 591 -23.61 12.18 -54.31
N ALA A 592 -22.62 12.70 -53.58
CA ALA A 592 -22.52 14.12 -53.24
C ALA A 592 -22.09 15.00 -54.43
N LEU A 593 -21.57 14.40 -55.51
CA LEU A 593 -21.13 15.08 -56.73
C LEU A 593 -22.19 15.09 -57.84
N LEU A 594 -23.34 14.44 -57.66
CA LEU A 594 -24.45 14.45 -58.62
C LEU A 594 -25.55 15.42 -58.15
N PRO A 595 -25.86 16.50 -58.89
CA PRO A 595 -27.00 17.36 -58.57
C PRO A 595 -28.32 16.60 -58.74
N GLU A 596 -29.26 16.76 -57.80
CA GLU A 596 -30.60 16.18 -57.92
C GLU A 596 -31.26 16.61 -59.25
N PRO A 597 -31.90 15.69 -59.99
CA PRO A 597 -32.70 16.08 -61.14
C PRO A 597 -33.92 16.87 -60.65
N SER A 598 -34.01 18.13 -61.07
CA SER A 598 -35.12 19.04 -60.82
C SER A 598 -36.47 18.37 -61.10
N ARG A 599 -37.30 18.24 -60.07
CA ARG A 599 -38.71 17.82 -60.23
C ARG A 599 -39.45 18.86 -61.09
N PRO A 600 -40.24 18.45 -62.10
CA PRO A 600 -41.05 19.38 -62.86
C PRO A 600 -42.20 19.90 -61.99
N ALA A 601 -42.37 21.22 -61.97
CA ALA A 601 -43.48 21.89 -61.33
C ALA A 601 -44.80 21.44 -61.99
N ALA A 602 -45.65 20.73 -61.23
CA ALA A 602 -47.02 20.46 -61.64
C ALA A 602 -47.85 21.73 -61.45
N ALA A 603 -48.34 22.29 -62.55
CA ALA A 603 -49.34 23.34 -62.56
C ALA A 603 -50.74 22.75 -62.36
N LYS A 604 -51.34 22.98 -61.19
CA LYS A 604 -52.69 23.52 -60.95
C LYS A 604 -53.09 23.37 -59.49
#